data_AF-A0A1W9UAV9-F1
#
_entry.id   AF-A0A1W9UAV9-F1
#
_cell.length_a   1.000
_cell.length_b   1.000
_cell.length_c   1.000
_cell.angle_alpha   90.00
_cell.angle_beta   90.00
_cell.angle_gamma   90.00
#
_symmetry.space_group_name_H-M   'P 1'
#
loop_
_entity.id
_entity.type
_entity.pdbx_description
1 polymer ?
#
loop_
_entity_poly.entity_id
_entity_poly.type
_entity_poly.pdbx_seq_one_letter_code
_entity_poly.pdbx_strand_id
1 'polypeptide(L)'
;MFRKLALSIIFVCLLAGAAHAQTPQPPRPEHTAPFWNVAYWNNRSLSGDPAAVDTDASLDHDWGAGSPHAKVNADRFSARWTRYIEVSAGVYRFTATSDDGIRIYVDDDLVIDQWYDQSPQTFTADAELTAGHHLVKVEYYENTGGAVARVSWEPAPASTGWRGEYFDDSRGFDHPPLLVRQDAEIAFNWGYGSPAPGLPSDHFSVQWTRTAHFESGAYRFTATSDDGIRVHVDGQLVVEGWYDHPARTFSGEVSLTEGEPPALIRNDRSLGFNWSNVSPAPGIPNDNFSVRWTRTVNFEPGSYRFTTTTDDGVRLWVNGHLLIDQWRDQALTAHSGVIYLSGDAPLEMEYYEHAGLASAWLTWERDDVPPPSPGTVIVDDIHSILGFVQSGSRTGWHTESEGYRGHLTWTRNNDRRRPNYNWARWYPSLAAGRYEVFVYIPERYTTTSQARYWVSHRDGYTLRIVDQSANGGRWVSVGTYWFRGSRDDYVSLADVTYEPRLSRLIAFDAVKWVPR
;
A
#
# COMPACT_ATOMS: atom_id res chain seq x y z
N MET A 1 78.18 -25.88 -15.79
CA MET A 1 78.03 -24.45 -16.15
C MET A 1 76.80 -24.31 -17.03
N PHE A 2 76.17 -23.13 -17.06
CA PHE A 2 74.87 -22.77 -17.65
C PHE A 2 73.64 -22.88 -16.73
N ARG A 3 73.37 -21.77 -16.04
CA ARG A 3 72.06 -21.35 -15.55
C ARG A 3 71.17 -20.98 -16.75
N LYS A 4 69.91 -21.43 -16.78
CA LYS A 4 68.87 -20.87 -17.66
C LYS A 4 67.83 -20.14 -16.80
N LEU A 5 67.67 -18.85 -17.05
CA LEU A 5 66.56 -18.02 -16.58
C LEU A 5 65.26 -18.51 -17.23
N ALA A 6 64.18 -18.65 -16.46
CA ALA A 6 62.82 -18.73 -16.96
C ALA A 6 62.12 -17.38 -16.70
N LEU A 7 61.63 -16.76 -17.77
CA LEU A 7 60.89 -15.50 -17.77
C LEU A 7 59.39 -15.85 -17.69
N SER A 8 58.72 -15.52 -16.58
CA SER A 8 57.27 -15.67 -16.45
C SER A 8 56.57 -14.43 -17.01
N ILE A 9 55.80 -14.61 -18.08
CA ILE A 9 54.93 -13.58 -18.67
C ILE A 9 53.60 -13.58 -17.88
N ILE A 10 53.27 -12.46 -17.26
CA ILE A 10 51.98 -12.21 -16.60
C ILE A 10 51.00 -11.72 -17.67
N PHE A 11 49.89 -12.45 -17.87
CA PHE A 11 48.78 -12.04 -18.72
C PHE A 11 47.80 -11.22 -17.88
N VAL A 12 47.77 -9.90 -18.06
CA VAL A 12 46.78 -9.01 -17.46
C VAL A 12 45.58 -8.93 -18.40
N CYS A 13 44.48 -9.59 -18.05
CA CYS A 13 43.18 -9.36 -18.71
C CYS A 13 42.61 -8.01 -18.25
N LEU A 14 42.75 -6.97 -19.08
CA LEU A 14 41.92 -5.77 -18.97
C LEU A 14 40.50 -6.10 -19.47
N LEU A 15 39.54 -6.16 -18.56
CA LEU A 15 38.12 -6.07 -18.89
C LEU A 15 37.77 -4.58 -19.07
N ALA A 16 37.64 -4.14 -20.32
CA ALA A 16 37.04 -2.87 -20.65
C ALA A 16 35.52 -2.95 -20.39
N GLY A 17 35.03 -2.26 -19.37
CA GLY A 17 33.61 -2.10 -19.13
C GLY A 17 33.00 -1.21 -20.22
N ALA A 18 32.04 -1.76 -20.97
CA ALA A 18 31.20 -0.95 -21.85
C ALA A 18 30.26 -0.10 -20.98
N ALA A 19 30.50 1.21 -20.94
CA ALA A 19 29.55 2.17 -20.43
C ALA A 19 28.30 2.12 -21.31
N HIS A 20 27.19 1.64 -20.75
CA HIS A 20 25.89 1.80 -21.39
C HIS A 20 25.50 3.27 -21.26
N ALA A 21 25.41 3.96 -22.40
CA ALA A 21 24.87 5.31 -22.45
C ALA A 21 23.42 5.29 -21.94
N GLN A 22 23.14 6.05 -20.88
CA GLN A 22 21.78 6.33 -20.44
C GLN A 22 21.04 7.03 -21.59
N THR A 23 19.84 6.56 -21.91
CA THR A 23 18.92 7.26 -22.82
C THR A 23 18.65 8.67 -22.27
N PRO A 24 18.59 9.71 -23.11
CA PRO A 24 18.29 11.07 -22.65
C PRO A 24 16.89 11.12 -22.03
N GLN A 25 16.80 11.32 -20.71
CA GLN A 25 15.54 11.73 -20.09
C GLN A 25 15.17 13.13 -20.60
N PRO A 26 13.89 13.41 -20.90
CA PRO A 26 13.46 14.77 -21.21
C PRO A 26 13.81 15.71 -20.03
N PRO A 27 14.16 16.97 -20.31
CA PRO A 27 14.55 17.93 -19.28
C PRO A 27 13.45 18.07 -18.23
N ARG A 28 13.85 18.01 -16.95
CA ARG A 28 12.93 18.17 -15.82
C ARG A 28 12.44 19.62 -15.80
N PRO A 29 11.12 19.90 -15.66
CA PRO A 29 10.61 21.26 -15.58
C PRO A 29 11.28 22.03 -14.43
N GLU A 30 11.68 23.27 -14.69
CA GLU A 30 12.17 24.18 -13.64
C GLU A 30 10.98 24.69 -12.82
N HIS A 31 11.16 24.81 -11.51
CA HIS A 31 10.08 25.17 -10.57
C HIS A 31 9.42 26.52 -10.88
N THR A 32 10.15 27.44 -11.51
CA THR A 32 9.70 28.81 -11.80
C THR A 32 9.21 29.00 -13.24
N ALA A 33 9.19 27.95 -14.07
CA ALA A 33 8.79 28.05 -15.47
C ALA A 33 7.26 28.15 -15.59
N PRO A 34 6.70 29.22 -16.20
CA PRO A 34 5.25 29.37 -16.35
C PRO A 34 4.66 28.51 -17.48
N PHE A 35 5.45 27.63 -18.09
CA PHE A 35 5.09 26.80 -19.24
C PHE A 35 5.15 25.31 -18.88
N TRP A 36 4.37 24.52 -19.60
CA TRP A 36 4.44 23.07 -19.62
C TRP A 36 5.62 22.61 -20.46
N ASN A 37 6.31 21.56 -20.01
CA ASN A 37 7.21 20.78 -20.86
C ASN A 37 6.42 19.61 -21.42
N VAL A 38 6.43 19.43 -22.74
CA VAL A 38 5.66 18.39 -23.41
C VAL A 38 6.56 17.46 -24.21
N ALA A 39 6.27 16.17 -24.16
CA ALA A 39 6.79 15.17 -25.08
C ALA A 39 5.64 14.50 -25.82
N TYR A 40 5.83 14.24 -27.12
CA TYR A 40 4.84 13.62 -28.01
C TYR A 40 5.38 12.31 -28.59
N TRP A 41 4.53 11.29 -28.73
CA TRP A 41 4.86 9.98 -29.31
C TRP A 41 3.92 9.61 -30.45
N ASN A 42 4.45 8.90 -31.46
CA ASN A 42 3.68 8.34 -32.58
C ASN A 42 3.05 6.96 -32.24
N ASN A 43 2.52 6.85 -31.03
CA ASN A 43 1.74 5.72 -30.53
C ASN A 43 0.86 6.19 -29.36
N ARG A 44 -0.14 5.39 -28.97
CA ARG A 44 -1.06 5.71 -27.85
C ARG A 44 -0.50 5.34 -26.46
N SER A 45 0.67 4.73 -26.38
CA SER A 45 1.18 4.08 -25.17
C SER A 45 2.33 4.83 -24.51
N LEU A 46 2.61 6.08 -24.91
CA LEU A 46 3.70 6.92 -24.36
C LEU A 46 5.06 6.20 -24.37
N SER A 47 5.27 5.35 -25.38
CA SER A 47 6.34 4.36 -25.38
C SER A 47 7.42 4.65 -26.43
N GLY A 48 8.65 4.29 -26.09
CA GLY A 48 9.83 4.57 -26.92
C GLY A 48 10.30 6.01 -26.83
N ASP A 49 11.19 6.40 -27.74
CA ASP A 49 11.68 7.77 -27.84
C ASP A 49 10.57 8.71 -28.34
N PRO A 50 10.42 9.92 -27.75
CA PRO A 50 9.43 10.88 -28.21
C PRO A 50 9.75 11.37 -29.62
N ALA A 51 8.72 11.49 -30.45
CA ALA A 51 8.81 12.03 -31.81
C ALA A 51 9.07 13.56 -31.79
N ALA A 52 8.61 14.25 -30.76
CA ALA A 52 8.90 15.66 -30.51
C ALA A 52 8.91 15.96 -29.01
N VAL A 53 9.69 16.96 -28.60
CA VAL A 53 9.68 17.54 -27.26
C VAL A 53 9.61 19.06 -27.44
N ASP A 54 8.74 19.73 -26.70
CA ASP A 54 8.47 21.16 -26.84
C ASP A 54 8.00 21.76 -25.49
N THR A 55 7.57 23.02 -25.51
CA THR A 55 6.95 23.71 -24.38
C THR A 55 5.65 24.39 -24.76
N ASP A 56 4.64 24.32 -23.90
CA ASP A 56 3.35 24.99 -24.09
C ASP A 56 3.07 26.01 -22.99
N ALA A 57 2.57 27.20 -23.32
CA ALA A 57 2.21 28.21 -22.32
C ALA A 57 0.97 27.80 -21.48
N SER A 58 0.07 27.03 -22.09
CA SER A 58 -1.15 26.49 -21.49
C SER A 58 -1.45 25.12 -22.09
N LEU A 59 -2.17 24.28 -21.35
CA LEU A 59 -2.69 23.01 -21.85
C LEU A 59 -4.17 23.23 -22.21
N ASP A 60 -4.38 23.90 -23.34
CA ASP A 60 -5.71 24.22 -23.90
C ASP A 60 -5.64 24.05 -25.42
N HIS A 61 -5.65 22.80 -25.85
CA HIS A 61 -5.43 22.40 -27.23
C HIS A 61 -6.68 21.79 -27.84
N ASP A 62 -6.93 22.16 -29.09
CA ASP A 62 -7.97 21.62 -29.96
C ASP A 62 -7.38 21.52 -31.36
N TRP A 63 -6.90 20.33 -31.71
CA TRP A 63 -6.23 20.08 -32.98
C TRP A 63 -7.22 19.68 -34.08
N GLY A 64 -8.50 19.45 -33.75
CA GLY A 64 -9.44 18.81 -34.65
C GLY A 64 -8.86 17.52 -35.22
N ALA A 65 -8.98 17.28 -36.53
CA ALA A 65 -8.35 16.15 -37.21
C ALA A 65 -6.86 16.38 -37.58
N GLY A 66 -6.21 17.36 -36.94
CA GLY A 66 -4.84 17.77 -37.19
C GLY A 66 -3.81 17.06 -36.31
N SER A 67 -2.60 17.60 -36.25
CA SER A 67 -1.51 17.05 -35.44
C SER A 67 -0.89 18.15 -34.56
N PRO A 68 -0.45 17.84 -33.33
CA PRO A 68 0.17 18.82 -32.43
C PRO A 68 1.52 19.34 -32.93
N HIS A 69 2.22 18.59 -33.77
CA HIS A 69 3.56 18.95 -34.22
C HIS A 69 3.89 18.27 -35.55
N ALA A 70 4.69 18.89 -36.41
CA ALA A 70 5.00 18.40 -37.76
C ALA A 70 5.70 17.01 -37.84
N LYS A 71 6.19 16.50 -36.70
CA LYS A 71 6.81 15.17 -36.56
C LYS A 71 5.88 14.12 -35.93
N VAL A 72 4.69 14.54 -35.54
CA VAL A 72 3.68 13.72 -34.87
C VAL A 72 2.62 13.36 -35.91
N ASN A 73 2.03 12.17 -35.80
CA ASN A 73 0.92 11.75 -36.64
C ASN A 73 -0.33 12.56 -36.29
N ALA A 74 -1.32 12.60 -37.20
CA ALA A 74 -2.63 13.18 -36.90
C ALA A 74 -3.46 12.27 -35.99
N ASP A 75 -3.42 10.95 -36.26
CA ASP A 75 -4.06 9.93 -35.44
C ASP A 75 -3.02 9.09 -34.68
N ARG A 76 -3.46 8.38 -33.64
CA ARG A 76 -2.66 7.39 -32.88
C ARG A 76 -1.37 7.97 -32.28
N PHE A 77 -1.49 9.15 -31.68
CA PHE A 77 -0.40 9.78 -30.95
C PHE A 77 -0.71 9.86 -29.46
N SER A 78 0.31 10.17 -28.67
CA SER A 78 0.15 10.46 -27.25
C SER A 78 1.07 11.58 -26.83
N ALA A 79 0.74 12.21 -25.71
CA ALA A 79 1.47 13.34 -25.17
C ALA A 79 1.58 13.24 -23.66
N ARG A 80 2.67 13.77 -23.11
CA ARG A 80 2.86 13.94 -21.67
C ARG A 80 3.34 15.36 -21.40
N TRP A 81 2.54 16.12 -20.67
CA TRP A 81 2.91 17.44 -20.17
C TRP A 81 3.34 17.35 -18.71
N THR A 82 4.32 18.17 -18.33
CA THR A 82 4.73 18.36 -16.93
C THR A 82 4.96 19.83 -16.63
N ARG A 83 4.48 20.30 -15.48
CA ARG A 83 4.66 21.67 -15.00
C ARG A 83 4.59 21.73 -13.48
N TYR A 84 5.39 22.59 -12.87
CA TYR A 84 5.15 22.99 -11.48
C TYR A 84 4.13 24.12 -11.40
N ILE A 85 3.15 23.98 -10.50
CA ILE A 85 2.19 25.02 -10.15
C ILE A 85 2.48 25.49 -8.73
N GLU A 86 2.32 26.79 -8.46
CA GLU A 86 2.39 27.33 -7.11
C GLU A 86 0.97 27.67 -6.63
N VAL A 87 0.57 27.10 -5.50
CA VAL A 87 -0.78 27.22 -4.94
C VAL A 87 -0.73 27.52 -3.45
N SER A 88 -1.81 28.10 -2.92
CA SER A 88 -2.03 28.16 -1.46
C SER A 88 -2.49 26.79 -0.97
N ALA A 89 -2.38 26.52 0.33
CA ALA A 89 -2.95 25.31 0.90
C ALA A 89 -4.48 25.32 0.72
N GLY A 90 -5.04 24.20 0.27
CA GLY A 90 -6.47 24.04 0.10
C GLY A 90 -6.81 22.91 -0.87
N VAL A 91 -8.10 22.64 -1.00
CA VAL A 91 -8.60 21.71 -2.01
C VAL A 91 -8.66 22.44 -3.35
N TYR A 92 -8.14 21.81 -4.40
CA TYR A 92 -8.18 22.31 -5.77
C TYR A 92 -8.95 21.34 -6.65
N ARG A 93 -9.86 21.87 -7.47
CA ARG A 93 -10.58 21.11 -8.49
C ARG A 93 -9.79 21.15 -9.78
N PHE A 94 -9.32 20.00 -10.23
CA PHE A 94 -8.76 19.80 -11.56
C PHE A 94 -9.88 19.46 -12.54
N THR A 95 -9.87 20.09 -13.70
CA THR A 95 -10.82 19.86 -14.80
C THR A 95 -10.03 19.47 -16.03
N ALA A 96 -10.45 18.38 -16.69
CA ALA A 96 -9.85 17.88 -17.93
C ALA A 96 -10.94 17.71 -19.00
N THR A 97 -10.76 18.29 -20.18
CA THR A 97 -11.58 17.97 -21.36
C THR A 97 -10.70 17.27 -22.38
N SER A 98 -11.08 16.06 -22.78
CA SER A 98 -10.30 15.30 -23.76
C SER A 98 -11.14 14.49 -24.74
N ASP A 99 -10.57 14.31 -25.92
CA ASP A 99 -10.89 13.32 -26.96
C ASP A 99 -9.52 12.90 -27.49
N ASP A 100 -9.01 11.69 -27.27
CA ASP A 100 -9.58 10.57 -26.49
C ASP A 100 -9.20 10.61 -24.99
N GLY A 101 -8.24 9.76 -24.56
CA GLY A 101 -7.99 9.44 -23.15
C GLY A 101 -7.04 10.40 -22.47
N ILE A 102 -7.28 10.66 -21.17
CA ILE A 102 -6.47 11.59 -20.37
C ILE A 102 -6.27 11.10 -18.93
N ARG A 103 -5.09 11.40 -18.37
CA ARG A 103 -4.79 11.27 -16.95
C ARG A 103 -4.18 12.53 -16.41
N ILE A 104 -4.52 12.88 -15.17
CA ILE A 104 -3.85 13.95 -14.43
C ILE A 104 -3.26 13.36 -13.16
N TYR A 105 -1.99 13.66 -12.93
CA TYR A 105 -1.29 13.39 -11.70
C TYR A 105 -0.87 14.71 -11.06
N VAL A 106 -0.94 14.79 -9.74
CA VAL A 106 -0.38 15.89 -8.95
C VAL A 106 0.55 15.28 -7.91
N ASP A 107 1.83 15.67 -7.93
CA ASP A 107 2.89 15.07 -7.11
C ASP A 107 2.95 13.53 -7.19
N ASP A 108 2.73 13.01 -8.40
CA ASP A 108 2.64 11.59 -8.74
C ASP A 108 1.37 10.85 -8.26
N ASP A 109 0.50 11.48 -7.47
CA ASP A 109 -0.83 10.94 -7.13
C ASP A 109 -1.77 11.08 -8.33
N LEU A 110 -2.47 9.99 -8.70
CA LEU A 110 -3.41 9.96 -9.82
C LEU A 110 -4.75 10.62 -9.43
N VAL A 111 -5.02 11.80 -10.00
CA VAL A 111 -6.19 12.64 -9.70
C VAL A 111 -7.34 12.37 -10.68
N ILE A 112 -7.05 12.23 -11.98
CA ILE A 112 -8.02 11.84 -13.02
C ILE A 112 -7.44 10.66 -13.79
N ASP A 113 -8.19 9.57 -13.95
CA ASP A 113 -7.83 8.41 -14.77
C ASP A 113 -8.92 8.06 -15.77
N GLN A 114 -8.84 8.56 -17.00
CA GLN A 114 -9.81 8.31 -18.06
C GLN A 114 -9.08 7.85 -19.33
N TRP A 115 -8.47 6.67 -19.26
CA TRP A 115 -7.60 6.14 -20.31
C TRP A 115 -8.34 5.18 -21.26
N TYR A 116 -9.36 5.67 -21.96
CA TYR A 116 -10.15 4.92 -22.93
C TYR A 116 -10.65 5.83 -24.08
N ASP A 117 -11.06 5.22 -25.21
CA ASP A 117 -11.50 5.94 -26.41
C ASP A 117 -12.86 6.63 -26.18
N GLN A 118 -12.97 7.91 -26.51
CA GLN A 118 -14.16 8.73 -26.23
C GLN A 118 -14.19 10.01 -27.07
N SER A 119 -15.39 10.46 -27.43
CA SER A 119 -15.61 11.82 -27.95
C SER A 119 -15.31 12.89 -26.88
N PRO A 120 -15.27 14.21 -27.21
CA PRO A 120 -14.84 15.23 -26.25
C PRO A 120 -15.71 15.24 -25.00
N GLN A 121 -15.11 14.88 -23.87
CA GLN A 121 -15.78 14.77 -22.58
C GLN A 121 -15.00 15.50 -21.50
N THR A 122 -15.72 16.10 -20.54
CA THR A 122 -15.13 16.83 -19.42
C THR A 122 -15.22 16.03 -18.12
N PHE A 123 -14.11 15.98 -17.40
CA PHE A 123 -13.94 15.32 -16.12
C PHE A 123 -13.48 16.32 -15.07
N THR A 124 -13.90 16.11 -13.83
CA THR A 124 -13.41 16.88 -12.69
C THR A 124 -13.04 15.96 -11.54
N ALA A 125 -11.99 16.32 -10.81
CA ALA A 125 -11.60 15.69 -9.57
C ALA A 125 -10.96 16.70 -8.63
N ASP A 126 -11.12 16.49 -7.34
CA ASP A 126 -10.56 17.36 -6.30
C ASP A 126 -9.29 16.72 -5.73
N ALA A 127 -8.25 17.54 -5.54
CA ALA A 127 -7.02 17.16 -4.87
C ALA A 127 -6.72 18.17 -3.75
N GLU A 128 -6.38 17.69 -2.56
CA GLU A 128 -5.91 18.54 -1.48
C GLU A 128 -4.44 18.87 -1.70
N LEU A 129 -4.14 20.15 -1.87
CA LEU A 129 -2.78 20.64 -2.12
C LEU A 129 -2.31 21.43 -0.89
N THR A 130 -1.07 21.18 -0.49
CA THR A 130 -0.39 22.03 0.49
C THR A 130 -0.05 23.40 -0.12
N ALA A 131 0.35 24.37 0.70
CA ALA A 131 0.90 25.61 0.14
C ALA A 131 2.26 25.34 -0.49
N GLY A 132 2.50 25.81 -1.70
CA GLY A 132 3.80 25.74 -2.37
C GLY A 132 3.73 25.17 -3.79
N HIS A 133 4.85 24.60 -4.24
CA HIS A 133 5.02 24.08 -5.59
C HIS A 133 4.57 22.61 -5.68
N HIS A 134 3.68 22.31 -6.62
CA HIS A 134 3.16 20.97 -6.92
C HIS A 134 3.47 20.60 -8.37
N LEU A 135 3.96 19.39 -8.64
CA LEU A 135 4.18 18.90 -10.00
C LEU A 135 2.87 18.37 -10.57
N VAL A 136 2.33 19.05 -11.57
CA VAL A 136 1.23 18.49 -12.37
C VAL A 136 1.83 17.76 -13.57
N LYS A 137 1.46 16.49 -13.74
CA LYS A 137 1.80 15.65 -14.89
C LYS A 137 0.50 15.23 -15.56
N VAL A 138 0.37 15.52 -16.84
CA VAL A 138 -0.81 15.16 -17.64
C VAL A 138 -0.38 14.20 -18.72
N GLU A 139 -1.07 13.08 -18.83
CA GLU A 139 -0.89 12.11 -19.93
C GLU A 139 -2.14 12.11 -20.80
N TYR A 140 -1.95 11.99 -22.10
CA TYR A 140 -3.04 12.02 -23.08
C TYR A 140 -2.74 11.07 -24.24
N TYR A 141 -3.77 10.50 -24.84
CA TYR A 141 -3.66 9.89 -26.15
C TYR A 141 -4.82 10.25 -27.06
N GLU A 142 -4.51 10.27 -28.36
CA GLU A 142 -5.49 10.30 -29.44
C GLU A 142 -5.45 8.97 -30.19
N ASN A 143 -6.60 8.36 -30.42
CA ASN A 143 -6.73 7.17 -31.26
C ASN A 143 -7.03 7.55 -32.70
N THR A 144 -8.19 8.15 -32.95
CA THR A 144 -8.61 8.57 -34.29
C THR A 144 -9.66 9.67 -34.22
N GLY A 145 -9.63 10.60 -35.17
CA GLY A 145 -10.73 11.55 -35.33
C GLY A 145 -10.35 12.95 -34.86
N GLY A 146 -11.08 13.48 -33.88
CA GLY A 146 -10.91 14.85 -33.42
C GLY A 146 -10.13 14.92 -32.12
N ALA A 147 -8.95 15.51 -32.10
CA ALA A 147 -8.10 15.53 -30.92
C ALA A 147 -8.27 16.80 -30.08
N VAL A 148 -8.64 16.65 -28.81
CA VAL A 148 -8.79 17.73 -27.82
C VAL A 148 -8.08 17.37 -26.53
N ALA A 149 -7.31 18.31 -25.96
CA ALA A 149 -6.73 18.18 -24.63
C ALA A 149 -6.72 19.54 -23.93
N ARG A 150 -7.57 19.71 -22.92
CA ARG A 150 -7.66 20.93 -22.10
C ARG A 150 -7.58 20.58 -20.63
N VAL A 151 -6.77 21.29 -19.87
CA VAL A 151 -6.63 21.11 -18.42
C VAL A 151 -6.62 22.46 -17.71
N SER A 152 -7.44 22.57 -16.67
CA SER A 152 -7.47 23.71 -15.76
C SER A 152 -7.59 23.25 -14.31
N TRP A 153 -7.29 24.16 -13.38
CA TRP A 153 -7.53 23.95 -11.95
C TRP A 153 -7.93 25.25 -11.28
N GLU A 154 -8.75 25.14 -10.23
CA GLU A 154 -9.19 26.26 -9.41
C GLU A 154 -9.33 25.83 -7.95
N PRO A 155 -9.19 26.73 -6.96
CA PRO A 155 -9.55 26.40 -5.58
C PRO A 155 -10.98 25.87 -5.53
N ALA A 156 -11.13 24.64 -5.06
CA ALA A 156 -12.44 24.06 -4.83
C ALA A 156 -13.06 24.72 -3.58
N PRO A 157 -14.36 25.04 -3.59
CA PRO A 157 -15.05 25.35 -2.34
C PRO A 157 -14.86 24.17 -1.39
N ALA A 158 -14.60 24.45 -0.10
CA ALA A 158 -14.42 23.43 0.93
C ALA A 158 -15.51 22.35 0.78
N SER A 159 -15.10 21.15 0.35
CA SER A 159 -16.01 20.05 0.16
C SER A 159 -16.55 19.66 1.53
N THR A 160 -17.85 19.83 1.76
CA THR A 160 -18.53 19.21 2.90
C THR A 160 -18.85 17.73 2.64
N GLY A 161 -18.51 17.23 1.45
CA GLY A 161 -18.80 15.87 0.98
C GLY A 161 -17.76 14.84 1.43
N TRP A 162 -18.07 13.58 1.15
CA TRP A 162 -17.29 12.40 1.47
C TRP A 162 -16.65 11.84 0.20
N ARG A 163 -15.37 11.50 0.27
CA ARG A 163 -14.76 10.65 -0.76
C ARG A 163 -15.24 9.22 -0.53
N GLY A 164 -16.07 8.71 -1.42
CA GLY A 164 -16.61 7.36 -1.41
C GLY A 164 -15.86 6.46 -2.39
N GLU A 165 -15.25 5.40 -1.87
CA GLU A 165 -14.61 4.33 -2.64
C GLU A 165 -15.50 3.09 -2.60
N TYR A 166 -15.87 2.57 -3.76
CA TYR A 166 -16.85 1.51 -3.91
C TYR A 166 -16.18 0.27 -4.51
N PHE A 167 -16.45 -0.88 -3.91
CA PHE A 167 -15.81 -2.16 -4.21
C PHE A 167 -16.88 -3.19 -4.54
N ASP A 168 -16.57 -4.15 -5.40
CA ASP A 168 -17.41 -5.32 -5.72
C ASP A 168 -17.17 -6.51 -4.80
N ASP A 169 -16.74 -6.23 -3.57
CA ASP A 169 -16.58 -7.22 -2.51
C ASP A 169 -17.56 -6.99 -1.37
N SER A 170 -17.83 -8.02 -0.59
CA SER A 170 -18.80 -7.92 0.51
C SER A 170 -18.21 -7.28 1.78
N ARG A 171 -16.88 -7.34 2.00
CA ARG A 171 -16.23 -6.92 3.27
C ARG A 171 -14.71 -6.66 3.21
N GLY A 172 -14.09 -6.75 2.03
CA GLY A 172 -12.65 -6.96 1.89
C GLY A 172 -11.84 -5.67 1.87
N PHE A 173 -12.25 -4.71 1.04
CA PHE A 173 -11.35 -3.63 0.62
C PHE A 173 -10.00 -4.20 0.10
N ASP A 174 -10.01 -5.43 -0.40
CA ASP A 174 -8.82 -6.27 -0.62
C ASP A 174 -8.19 -6.04 -2.02
N HIS A 175 -8.77 -5.13 -2.81
CA HIS A 175 -8.34 -4.71 -4.14
C HIS A 175 -8.67 -3.22 -4.35
N PRO A 176 -8.13 -2.56 -5.40
CA PRO A 176 -8.50 -1.17 -5.71
C PRO A 176 -10.02 -0.99 -5.92
N PRO A 177 -10.60 0.16 -5.56
CA PRO A 177 -12.03 0.41 -5.75
C PRO A 177 -12.40 0.43 -7.24
N LEU A 178 -13.59 -0.07 -7.56
CA LEU A 178 -14.16 0.01 -8.92
C LEU A 178 -14.68 1.40 -9.26
N LEU A 179 -15.07 2.17 -8.25
CA LEU A 179 -15.55 3.54 -8.41
C LEU A 179 -15.08 4.39 -7.24
N VAL A 180 -14.55 5.57 -7.55
CA VAL A 180 -14.29 6.63 -6.57
C VAL A 180 -15.16 7.82 -6.96
N ARG A 181 -15.98 8.33 -6.04
CA ARG A 181 -16.77 9.56 -6.26
C ARG A 181 -16.91 10.41 -5.00
N GLN A 182 -17.35 11.65 -5.19
CA GLN A 182 -17.71 12.56 -4.10
C GLN A 182 -19.20 12.41 -3.77
N ASP A 183 -19.50 12.03 -2.55
CA ASP A 183 -20.85 11.90 -2.01
C ASP A 183 -21.14 13.08 -1.08
N ALA A 184 -22.12 13.94 -1.42
CA ALA A 184 -22.41 15.12 -0.59
C ALA A 184 -22.80 14.76 0.85
N GLU A 185 -23.38 13.58 1.05
CA GLU A 185 -23.75 13.01 2.35
C GLU A 185 -23.72 11.47 2.29
N ILE A 186 -23.58 10.82 3.45
CA ILE A 186 -23.78 9.36 3.57
C ILE A 186 -25.24 9.12 3.95
N ALA A 187 -26.12 9.21 2.96
CA ALA A 187 -27.57 9.03 3.13
C ALA A 187 -28.18 8.26 1.95
N PHE A 188 -27.67 7.05 1.71
CA PHE A 188 -28.08 6.24 0.56
C PHE A 188 -29.21 5.26 0.90
N ASN A 189 -30.14 5.10 -0.05
CA ASN A 189 -31.09 4.00 -0.09
C ASN A 189 -31.12 3.42 -1.50
N TRP A 190 -30.35 2.35 -1.71
CA TRP A 190 -30.23 1.71 -3.02
C TRP A 190 -31.34 0.70 -3.30
N GLY A 191 -32.15 0.33 -2.29
CA GLY A 191 -33.17 -0.71 -2.42
C GLY A 191 -32.58 -2.03 -2.92
N TYR A 192 -33.08 -2.52 -4.06
CA TYR A 192 -32.54 -3.71 -4.75
C TYR A 192 -31.57 -3.37 -5.90
N GLY A 193 -31.18 -2.10 -6.05
CA GLY A 193 -30.30 -1.62 -7.12
C GLY A 193 -28.84 -1.56 -6.69
N SER A 194 -27.95 -1.20 -7.63
CA SER A 194 -26.52 -0.97 -7.36
C SER A 194 -26.22 0.51 -7.09
N PRO A 195 -25.12 0.82 -6.39
CA PRO A 195 -24.71 2.21 -6.13
C PRO A 195 -24.32 3.00 -7.39
N ALA A 196 -23.93 2.30 -8.46
CA ALA A 196 -23.63 2.83 -9.78
C ALA A 196 -23.63 1.71 -10.85
N PRO A 197 -23.69 2.05 -12.15
CA PRO A 197 -23.41 1.10 -13.22
C PRO A 197 -22.02 0.48 -13.06
N GLY A 198 -21.91 -0.84 -13.27
CA GLY A 198 -20.64 -1.57 -13.14
C GLY A 198 -20.34 -2.10 -11.72
N LEU A 199 -21.08 -1.65 -10.70
CA LEU A 199 -21.08 -2.27 -9.37
C LEU A 199 -22.20 -3.32 -9.27
N PRO A 200 -22.02 -4.38 -8.48
CA PRO A 200 -23.07 -5.35 -8.26
C PRO A 200 -24.20 -4.74 -7.40
N SER A 201 -25.42 -5.27 -7.55
CA SER A 201 -26.60 -4.84 -6.77
C SER A 201 -26.61 -5.37 -5.33
N ASP A 202 -25.76 -6.34 -5.04
CA ASP A 202 -25.56 -6.99 -3.75
C ASP A 202 -24.07 -7.35 -3.63
N HIS A 203 -23.57 -7.63 -2.43
CA HIS A 203 -22.16 -7.94 -2.17
C HIS A 203 -21.17 -6.86 -2.66
N PHE A 204 -21.52 -5.59 -2.43
CA PHE A 204 -20.59 -4.48 -2.56
C PHE A 204 -20.24 -3.92 -1.18
N SER A 205 -19.14 -3.18 -1.11
CA SER A 205 -18.72 -2.45 0.07
C SER A 205 -18.33 -1.03 -0.32
N VAL A 206 -18.44 -0.10 0.63
CA VAL A 206 -18.10 1.31 0.40
C VAL A 206 -17.28 1.83 1.57
N GLN A 207 -16.18 2.50 1.27
CA GLN A 207 -15.38 3.24 2.23
C GLN A 207 -15.59 4.74 1.99
N TRP A 208 -16.20 5.41 2.96
CA TRP A 208 -16.31 6.87 2.96
C TRP A 208 -15.27 7.48 3.88
N THR A 209 -14.51 8.44 3.36
CA THR A 209 -13.51 9.21 4.11
C THR A 209 -13.77 10.70 3.98
N ARG A 210 -13.61 11.43 5.09
CA ARG A 210 -13.47 12.89 5.10
C ARG A 210 -12.69 13.32 6.33
N THR A 211 -12.13 14.52 6.27
CA THR A 211 -11.65 15.26 7.45
C THR A 211 -12.73 16.21 7.92
N ALA A 212 -12.96 16.29 9.23
CA ALA A 212 -13.92 17.22 9.83
C ALA A 212 -13.36 17.78 11.14
N HIS A 213 -13.60 19.07 11.37
CA HIS A 213 -13.24 19.73 12.62
C HIS A 213 -14.29 19.45 13.70
N PHE A 214 -13.83 19.11 14.90
CA PHE A 214 -14.64 18.98 16.11
C PHE A 214 -14.05 19.85 17.20
N GLU A 215 -14.89 20.56 17.94
CA GLU A 215 -14.47 21.20 19.18
C GLU A 215 -14.12 20.13 20.22
N SER A 216 -13.37 20.47 21.27
CA SER A 216 -13.15 19.54 22.38
C SER A 216 -14.48 19.13 23.03
N GLY A 217 -14.76 17.82 23.11
CA GLY A 217 -16.01 17.35 23.68
C GLY A 217 -16.26 15.85 23.56
N ALA A 218 -17.26 15.37 24.29
CA ALA A 218 -17.79 14.02 24.12
C ALA A 218 -18.82 14.03 22.99
N TYR A 219 -18.56 13.26 21.95
CA TYR A 219 -19.43 13.12 20.79
C TYR A 219 -20.05 11.73 20.76
N ARG A 220 -21.31 11.68 20.32
CA ARG A 220 -22.01 10.44 20.01
C ARG A 220 -22.16 10.34 18.50
N PHE A 221 -21.57 9.31 17.91
CA PHE A 221 -21.75 8.96 16.51
C PHE A 221 -22.88 7.95 16.38
N THR A 222 -23.74 8.13 15.38
CA THR A 222 -24.87 7.23 15.10
C THR A 222 -24.87 6.87 13.62
N ALA A 223 -24.99 5.58 13.31
CA ALA A 223 -25.06 5.11 11.94
C ALA A 223 -26.17 4.07 11.79
N THR A 224 -26.90 4.11 10.67
CA THR A 224 -27.93 3.13 10.33
C THR A 224 -27.55 2.48 9.02
N SER A 225 -27.56 1.15 8.98
CA SER A 225 -27.34 0.36 7.77
C SER A 225 -28.23 -0.86 7.76
N ASP A 226 -28.55 -1.32 6.57
CA ASP A 226 -28.92 -2.71 6.28
C ASP A 226 -27.63 -3.41 5.86
N ASP A 227 -27.31 -4.55 6.47
CA ASP A 227 -25.96 -5.15 6.55
C ASP A 227 -24.91 -4.27 7.24
N GLY A 228 -23.62 -4.55 7.05
CA GLY A 228 -22.56 -4.07 7.94
C GLY A 228 -22.29 -2.56 7.90
N ILE A 229 -22.06 -1.96 9.08
CA ILE A 229 -21.50 -0.59 9.21
C ILE A 229 -20.47 -0.52 10.34
N ARG A 230 -19.42 0.26 10.12
CA ARG A 230 -18.47 0.64 11.17
C ARG A 230 -17.98 2.07 10.95
N VAL A 231 -17.75 2.79 12.04
CA VAL A 231 -17.28 4.18 12.00
C VAL A 231 -16.00 4.27 12.81
N HIS A 232 -14.94 4.79 12.18
CA HIS A 232 -13.70 5.15 12.85
C HIS A 232 -13.60 6.67 12.93
N VAL A 233 -13.08 7.18 14.05
CA VAL A 233 -12.74 8.59 14.25
C VAL A 233 -11.29 8.63 14.71
N ASP A 234 -10.42 9.32 13.97
CA ASP A 234 -8.97 9.37 14.20
C ASP A 234 -8.33 7.97 14.40
N GLY A 235 -8.80 7.00 13.60
CA GLY A 235 -8.35 5.60 13.65
C GLY A 235 -8.97 4.76 14.79
N GLN A 236 -9.66 5.37 15.75
CA GLN A 236 -10.37 4.65 16.80
C GLN A 236 -11.73 4.14 16.29
N LEU A 237 -12.02 2.86 16.46
CA LEU A 237 -13.35 2.29 16.19
C LEU A 237 -14.37 2.82 17.21
N VAL A 238 -15.37 3.57 16.74
CA VAL A 238 -16.41 4.19 17.57
C VAL A 238 -17.74 3.44 17.43
N VAL A 239 -18.14 3.11 16.21
CA VAL A 239 -19.37 2.34 15.93
C VAL A 239 -18.98 1.00 15.31
N GLU A 240 -19.50 -0.09 15.86
CA GLU A 240 -19.24 -1.45 15.37
C GLU A 240 -20.54 -2.23 15.17
N GLY A 241 -20.87 -2.45 13.90
CA GLY A 241 -21.97 -3.27 13.41
C GLY A 241 -21.56 -4.01 12.13
N TRP A 242 -20.32 -4.51 12.04
CA TRP A 242 -19.75 -5.10 10.83
C TRP A 242 -20.11 -6.59 10.66
N TYR A 243 -21.42 -6.87 10.65
CA TYR A 243 -21.98 -8.20 10.42
C TYR A 243 -23.34 -8.07 9.72
N ASP A 244 -23.83 -9.14 9.08
CA ASP A 244 -25.11 -9.08 8.36
C ASP A 244 -26.26 -8.89 9.35
N HIS A 245 -27.07 -7.88 9.11
CA HIS A 245 -28.21 -7.56 9.96
C HIS A 245 -29.24 -6.75 9.17
N PRO A 246 -30.54 -6.86 9.49
CA PRO A 246 -31.54 -5.98 8.89
C PRO A 246 -31.23 -4.52 9.25
N ALA A 247 -31.83 -3.57 8.53
CA ALA A 247 -31.76 -2.13 8.81
C ALA A 247 -31.80 -1.82 10.32
N ARG A 248 -30.64 -1.41 10.88
CA ARG A 248 -30.45 -1.19 12.31
C ARG A 248 -29.53 -0.01 12.57
N THR A 249 -29.86 0.75 13.62
CA THR A 249 -29.04 1.86 14.10
C THR A 249 -28.07 1.40 15.19
N PHE A 250 -26.81 1.81 15.05
CA PHE A 250 -25.74 1.66 16.03
C PHE A 250 -25.27 3.02 16.50
N SER A 251 -24.79 3.09 17.74
CA SER A 251 -24.19 4.30 18.28
C SER A 251 -22.93 3.97 19.06
N GLY A 252 -22.00 4.91 19.05
CA GLY A 252 -20.80 4.88 19.87
C GLY A 252 -20.46 6.27 20.36
N GLU A 253 -19.71 6.34 21.45
CA GLU A 253 -19.24 7.61 22.01
C GLU A 253 -17.71 7.66 21.93
N VAL A 254 -17.19 8.85 21.64
CA VAL A 254 -15.77 9.15 21.67
C VAL A 254 -15.59 10.54 22.25
N SER A 255 -14.62 10.70 23.14
CA SER A 255 -14.17 12.01 23.58
C SER A 255 -13.09 12.48 22.64
N LEU A 256 -13.35 13.58 21.96
CA LEU A 256 -12.40 14.24 21.09
C LEU A 256 -11.78 15.39 21.86
N THR A 257 -10.45 15.44 21.89
CA THR A 257 -9.71 16.63 22.24
C THR A 257 -9.46 17.39 20.95
N GLU A 258 -9.71 18.70 20.95
CA GLU A 258 -9.29 19.58 19.87
C GLU A 258 -7.79 19.36 19.63
N GLY A 259 -7.44 18.77 18.49
CA GLY A 259 -6.06 18.66 18.09
C GLY A 259 -5.56 20.07 17.81
N GLU A 260 -4.45 20.46 18.45
CA GLU A 260 -3.74 21.66 18.01
C GLU A 260 -3.41 21.46 16.52
N PRO A 261 -3.84 22.36 15.62
CA PRO A 261 -3.45 22.27 14.22
C PRO A 261 -1.92 22.24 14.14
N PRO A 262 -1.32 21.50 13.19
CA PRO A 262 0.13 21.49 13.04
C PRO A 262 0.64 22.94 12.99
N ALA A 263 1.56 23.28 13.90
CA ALA A 263 2.08 24.65 14.01
C ALA A 263 2.79 25.11 12.72
N LEU A 264 3.19 24.15 11.87
CA LEU A 264 3.70 24.37 10.53
C LEU A 264 3.45 23.13 9.66
N ILE A 265 3.04 23.34 8.41
CA ILE A 265 3.02 22.32 7.36
C ILE A 265 3.93 22.81 6.23
N ARG A 266 4.89 21.98 5.81
CA ARG A 266 5.80 22.27 4.70
C ARG A 266 6.32 20.98 4.06
N ASN A 267 6.80 21.06 2.83
CA ASN A 267 7.49 19.96 2.16
C ASN A 267 9.00 20.02 2.40
N ASP A 268 9.55 18.96 2.97
CA ASP A 268 10.98 18.80 3.19
C ASP A 268 11.59 17.90 2.10
N ARG A 269 12.52 18.44 1.30
CA ARG A 269 13.12 17.74 0.14
C ARG A 269 13.90 16.47 0.52
N SER A 270 14.37 16.40 1.75
CA SER A 270 15.07 15.24 2.32
C SER A 270 14.98 15.26 3.84
N LEU A 271 14.94 14.09 4.46
CA LEU A 271 14.97 13.92 5.91
C LEU A 271 16.42 13.78 6.37
N GLY A 272 17.07 14.92 6.58
CA GLY A 272 18.48 15.02 7.00
C GLY A 272 18.71 16.28 7.80
N PHE A 273 17.96 16.44 8.89
CA PHE A 273 17.95 17.64 9.71
C PHE A 273 18.88 17.52 10.90
N ASN A 274 19.73 18.52 11.07
CA ASN A 274 20.44 18.79 12.31
C ASN A 274 20.14 20.23 12.72
N TRP A 275 19.14 20.38 13.58
CA TRP A 275 18.77 21.69 14.12
C TRP A 275 19.62 22.05 15.34
N SER A 276 20.34 21.09 15.93
CA SER A 276 21.13 21.32 17.15
C SER A 276 20.22 21.94 18.23
N ASN A 277 20.59 23.08 18.83
CA ASN A 277 19.78 23.75 19.87
C ASN A 277 18.87 24.88 19.32
N VAL A 278 18.53 24.88 18.03
CA VAL A 278 17.66 25.92 17.44
C VAL A 278 16.36 25.35 16.91
N SER A 279 15.34 26.20 16.88
CA SER A 279 14.03 25.87 16.35
C SER A 279 14.07 25.44 14.86
N PRO A 280 13.25 24.45 14.46
CA PRO A 280 13.15 24.00 13.06
C PRO A 280 12.44 25.01 12.13
N ALA A 281 11.73 26.00 12.69
CA ALA A 281 11.10 27.09 11.96
C ALA A 281 10.55 28.19 12.91
N PRO A 282 10.42 29.45 12.46
CA PRO A 282 9.71 30.49 13.21
C PRO A 282 8.33 30.00 13.69
N GLY A 283 8.03 30.18 14.97
CA GLY A 283 6.77 29.71 15.58
C GLY A 283 6.84 28.32 16.20
N ILE A 284 7.93 27.56 15.98
CA ILE A 284 8.18 26.30 16.67
C ILE A 284 9.17 26.55 17.83
N PRO A 285 8.96 26.00 19.03
CA PRO A 285 9.94 26.11 20.10
C PRO A 285 11.24 25.35 19.77
N ASN A 286 12.33 25.69 20.48
CA ASN A 286 13.60 24.97 20.34
C ASN A 286 13.50 23.54 20.87
N ASP A 287 12.76 23.37 21.96
CA ASP A 287 12.49 22.08 22.60
C ASP A 287 10.97 21.79 22.62
N ASN A 288 10.55 20.55 22.88
CA ASN A 288 9.14 20.13 23.00
C ASN A 288 8.33 20.32 21.71
N PHE A 289 8.89 19.88 20.58
CA PHE A 289 8.19 19.84 19.31
C PHE A 289 8.15 18.44 18.74
N SER A 290 7.18 18.19 17.85
CA SER A 290 7.11 16.95 17.08
C SER A 290 6.89 17.25 15.61
N VAL A 291 7.26 16.30 14.77
CA VAL A 291 7.11 16.40 13.33
C VAL A 291 6.62 15.05 12.81
N ARG A 292 5.68 15.10 11.86
CA ARG A 292 5.28 13.93 11.06
C ARG A 292 5.56 14.24 9.60
N TRP A 293 6.31 13.35 8.95
CA TRP A 293 6.53 13.38 7.51
C TRP A 293 5.85 12.18 6.87
N THR A 294 5.20 12.40 5.74
CA THR A 294 4.59 11.35 4.91
C THR A 294 5.09 11.48 3.48
N ARG A 295 5.26 10.35 2.80
CA ARG A 295 5.59 10.31 1.37
C ARG A 295 5.34 8.93 0.78
N THR A 296 4.77 8.84 -0.42
CA THR A 296 4.82 7.59 -1.20
C THR A 296 6.07 7.55 -2.07
N VAL A 297 6.77 6.42 -2.05
CA VAL A 297 7.96 6.20 -2.89
C VAL A 297 7.75 4.92 -3.69
N ASN A 298 8.01 4.98 -4.99
CA ASN A 298 8.04 3.80 -5.84
C ASN A 298 9.38 3.07 -5.67
N PHE A 299 9.34 1.80 -5.30
CA PHE A 299 10.52 0.96 -5.11
C PHE A 299 10.57 -0.14 -6.17
N GLU A 300 11.72 -0.31 -6.80
CA GLU A 300 11.99 -1.52 -7.57
C GLU A 300 11.91 -2.74 -6.64
N PRO A 301 11.47 -3.91 -7.13
CA PRO A 301 11.47 -5.13 -6.34
C PRO A 301 12.83 -5.39 -5.66
N GLY A 302 12.83 -5.43 -4.34
CA GLY A 302 14.05 -5.64 -3.55
C GLY A 302 13.89 -5.38 -2.06
N SER A 303 14.88 -5.82 -1.29
CA SER A 303 15.00 -5.50 0.14
C SER A 303 15.66 -4.14 0.32
N TYR A 304 15.08 -3.32 1.19
CA TYR A 304 15.56 -1.98 1.51
C TYR A 304 15.79 -1.88 3.01
N ARG A 305 16.96 -1.38 3.39
CA ARG A 305 17.30 -1.03 4.78
C ARG A 305 16.98 0.43 4.98
N PHE A 306 16.01 0.71 5.85
CA PHE A 306 15.74 2.06 6.34
C PHE A 306 16.53 2.27 7.61
N THR A 307 17.15 3.44 7.75
CA THR A 307 17.89 3.86 8.94
C THR A 307 17.41 5.24 9.35
N THR A 308 16.87 5.35 10.56
CA THR A 308 16.65 6.62 11.23
C THR A 308 17.86 6.98 12.07
N THR A 309 18.19 8.25 12.21
CA THR A 309 19.16 8.73 13.22
C THR A 309 18.58 9.95 13.87
N THR A 310 18.14 9.81 15.12
CA THR A 310 17.35 10.84 15.80
C THR A 310 17.80 11.09 17.24
N ASP A 311 17.58 12.32 17.69
CA ASP A 311 17.70 12.84 19.05
C ASP A 311 16.50 13.78 19.21
N ASP A 312 15.35 13.41 19.79
CA ASP A 312 15.04 12.23 20.59
C ASP A 312 14.37 11.07 19.80
N GLY A 313 13.05 10.90 19.99
CA GLY A 313 12.31 9.69 19.70
C GLY A 313 11.75 9.66 18.27
N VAL A 314 11.57 8.46 17.75
CA VAL A 314 11.15 8.24 16.36
C VAL A 314 10.28 7.01 16.19
N ARG A 315 9.30 7.11 15.29
CA ARG A 315 8.63 5.97 14.66
C ARG A 315 8.72 6.08 13.15
N LEU A 316 8.88 4.95 12.48
CA LEU A 316 8.87 4.86 11.02
C LEU A 316 7.95 3.74 10.59
N TRP A 317 6.94 4.06 9.79
CA TRP A 317 6.15 3.12 9.02
C TRP A 317 6.60 3.09 7.56
N VAL A 318 6.66 1.89 6.99
CA VAL A 318 6.95 1.67 5.57
C VAL A 318 5.92 0.69 5.02
N ASN A 319 5.21 1.10 3.97
CA ASN A 319 4.05 0.40 3.42
C ASN A 319 2.98 0.06 4.47
N GLY A 320 2.71 0.99 5.38
CA GLY A 320 1.79 0.80 6.52
C GLY A 320 2.33 -0.11 7.65
N HIS A 321 3.57 -0.60 7.56
CA HIS A 321 4.21 -1.41 8.59
C HIS A 321 5.10 -0.59 9.51
N LEU A 322 4.86 -0.60 10.82
CA LEU A 322 5.76 -0.01 11.82
C LEU A 322 7.11 -0.75 11.81
N LEU A 323 8.11 -0.14 11.17
CA LEU A 323 9.43 -0.71 10.91
C LEU A 323 10.44 -0.35 12.01
N ILE A 324 10.35 0.86 12.56
CA ILE A 324 11.17 1.33 13.69
C ILE A 324 10.23 1.98 14.70
N ASP A 325 10.31 1.56 15.97
CA ASP A 325 9.54 2.15 17.08
C ASP A 325 10.48 2.43 18.25
N GLN A 326 10.94 3.67 18.36
CA GLN A 326 11.83 4.17 19.40
C GLN A 326 11.27 5.48 19.96
N TRP A 327 10.00 5.45 20.37
CA TRP A 327 9.29 6.59 20.94
C TRP A 327 9.65 6.82 22.41
N ARG A 328 10.90 7.17 22.67
CA ARG A 328 11.45 7.45 24.01
C ARG A 328 12.62 8.44 23.91
N ASP A 329 12.89 9.14 25.01
CA ASP A 329 14.01 10.08 25.10
C ASP A 329 15.32 9.32 24.91
N GLN A 330 16.18 9.84 24.06
CA GLN A 330 17.44 9.22 23.69
C GLN A 330 18.38 10.24 23.05
N ALA A 331 19.66 10.17 23.38
CA ALA A 331 20.68 10.88 22.61
C ALA A 331 20.72 10.38 21.16
N LEU A 332 21.32 11.17 20.25
CA LEU A 332 21.50 10.84 18.83
C LEU A 332 21.87 9.38 18.57
N THR A 333 20.87 8.58 18.17
CA THR A 333 21.00 7.14 17.99
C THR A 333 20.44 6.72 16.64
N ALA A 334 21.20 5.84 15.96
CA ALA A 334 20.75 5.24 14.72
C ALA A 334 19.97 3.94 14.98
N HIS A 335 18.82 3.79 14.33
CA HIS A 335 18.02 2.57 14.34
C HIS A 335 17.70 2.17 12.92
N SER A 336 17.71 0.87 12.63
CA SER A 336 17.47 0.38 11.28
C SER A 336 16.46 -0.76 11.25
N GLY A 337 15.72 -0.84 10.15
CA GLY A 337 14.84 -1.96 9.82
C GLY A 337 14.92 -2.29 8.33
N VAL A 338 14.73 -3.56 7.98
CA VAL A 338 14.76 -4.02 6.58
C VAL A 338 13.36 -4.49 6.17
N ILE A 339 12.94 -4.11 4.96
CA ILE A 339 11.66 -4.50 4.36
C ILE A 339 11.80 -4.73 2.85
N TYR A 340 11.13 -5.76 2.34
CA TYR A 340 10.99 -5.98 0.90
C TYR A 340 9.88 -5.08 0.36
N LEU A 341 10.17 -4.35 -0.71
CA LEU A 341 9.24 -3.43 -1.36
C LEU A 341 9.18 -3.75 -2.86
N SER A 342 8.01 -3.49 -3.45
CA SER A 342 7.78 -3.61 -4.89
C SER A 342 6.64 -2.67 -5.26
N GLY A 343 6.93 -1.69 -6.11
CA GLY A 343 5.98 -0.64 -6.45
C GLY A 343 5.87 0.43 -5.37
N ASP A 344 4.73 1.10 -5.34
CA ASP A 344 4.48 2.23 -4.45
C ASP A 344 4.36 1.77 -2.99
N ALA A 345 5.13 2.43 -2.11
CA ALA A 345 5.10 2.19 -0.68
C ALA A 345 4.99 3.52 0.08
N PRO A 346 3.92 3.73 0.88
CA PRO A 346 3.83 4.88 1.77
C PRO A 346 4.87 4.78 2.89
N LEU A 347 5.61 5.87 3.10
CA LEU A 347 6.49 6.09 4.22
C LEU A 347 5.84 7.11 5.15
N GLU A 348 5.84 6.82 6.45
CA GLU A 348 5.45 7.77 7.48
C GLU A 348 6.52 7.76 8.56
N MET A 349 7.11 8.92 8.87
CA MET A 349 8.04 9.07 9.98
C MET A 349 7.48 10.08 10.96
N GLU A 350 7.33 9.67 12.20
CA GLU A 350 7.07 10.55 13.32
C GLU A 350 8.35 10.75 14.11
N TYR A 351 8.59 11.97 14.56
CA TYR A 351 9.72 12.35 15.41
C TYR A 351 9.23 13.27 16.51
N TYR A 352 9.83 13.17 17.69
CA TYR A 352 9.70 14.20 18.69
C TYR A 352 11.06 14.59 19.27
N GLU A 353 11.13 15.84 19.67
CA GLU A 353 12.17 16.43 20.49
C GLU A 353 11.52 16.77 21.84
N HIS A 354 12.15 16.34 22.95
CA HIS A 354 11.73 16.74 24.29
C HIS A 354 12.64 17.80 24.90
N ALA A 355 13.96 17.60 24.87
CA ALA A 355 14.94 18.59 25.30
C ALA A 355 16.36 18.35 24.75
N GLY A 356 17.07 19.43 24.43
CA GLY A 356 18.50 19.40 24.10
C GLY A 356 18.79 19.54 22.61
N LEU A 357 19.52 18.58 22.04
CA LEU A 357 19.94 18.64 20.64
C LEU A 357 18.89 17.98 19.76
N ALA A 358 18.38 18.70 18.77
CA ALA A 358 17.37 18.20 17.86
C ALA A 358 18.00 17.74 16.53
N SER A 359 17.80 16.46 16.17
CA SER A 359 18.21 15.94 14.86
C SER A 359 17.29 14.82 14.39
N ALA A 360 16.97 14.82 13.10
CA ALA A 360 16.14 13.80 12.48
C ALA A 360 16.65 13.47 11.06
N TRP A 361 17.17 12.26 10.89
CA TRP A 361 17.60 11.72 9.60
C TRP A 361 16.80 10.48 9.26
N LEU A 362 16.40 10.35 8.00
CA LEU A 362 15.94 9.09 7.42
C LEU A 362 16.72 8.85 6.13
N THR A 363 17.38 7.71 6.08
CA THR A 363 18.03 7.20 4.87
C THR A 363 17.49 5.82 4.57
N TRP A 364 17.50 5.46 3.30
CA TRP A 364 17.33 4.07 2.91
C TRP A 364 18.26 3.75 1.76
N GLU A 365 18.71 2.52 1.73
CA GLU A 365 19.51 1.99 0.63
C GLU A 365 18.95 0.63 0.23
N ARG A 366 19.16 0.28 -1.04
CA ARG A 366 18.94 -1.10 -1.46
C ARG A 366 19.92 -1.95 -0.67
N ASP A 367 19.38 -2.87 0.11
CA ASP A 367 20.21 -3.76 0.91
C ASP A 367 20.65 -4.89 -0.02
N ASP A 368 21.84 -4.74 -0.63
CA ASP A 368 22.48 -5.75 -1.49
C ASP A 368 22.98 -6.97 -0.69
N VAL A 369 22.62 -7.04 0.60
CA VAL A 369 22.62 -8.30 1.34
C VAL A 369 21.81 -9.30 0.50
N PRO A 370 22.48 -10.29 -0.14
CA PRO A 370 21.74 -11.45 -0.61
C PRO A 370 21.07 -12.00 0.64
N PRO A 371 19.78 -12.36 0.62
CA PRO A 371 19.06 -12.71 1.83
C PRO A 371 19.95 -13.61 2.69
N PRO A 372 20.29 -13.23 3.95
CA PRO A 372 21.03 -14.14 4.81
C PRO A 372 20.15 -15.37 4.89
N SER A 373 20.62 -16.52 4.37
CA SER A 373 19.83 -17.74 4.34
C SER A 373 20.00 -18.51 5.64
N PRO A 374 18.98 -18.58 6.49
CA PRO A 374 18.35 -19.84 6.85
C PRO A 374 17.39 -20.18 5.71
N GLY A 375 17.68 -21.19 4.89
CA GLY A 375 16.83 -21.53 3.73
C GLY A 375 15.35 -21.69 4.11
N THR A 376 14.46 -21.60 3.12
CA THR A 376 13.02 -21.80 3.30
C THR A 376 12.75 -23.01 4.20
N VAL A 377 12.07 -22.77 5.33
CA VAL A 377 11.70 -23.84 6.25
C VAL A 377 10.29 -24.27 5.90
N ILE A 378 10.10 -25.57 5.67
CA ILE A 378 8.78 -26.16 5.46
C ILE A 378 8.56 -27.22 6.53
N VAL A 379 7.44 -27.11 7.24
CA VAL A 379 6.96 -28.14 8.16
C VAL A 379 5.71 -28.73 7.54
N ASP A 380 5.73 -30.04 7.37
CA ASP A 380 4.69 -30.83 6.70
C ASP A 380 3.89 -31.64 7.72
N ASP A 381 2.66 -32.02 7.43
CA ASP A 381 1.79 -32.75 8.37
C ASP A 381 2.29 -34.18 8.66
N ILE A 382 3.03 -34.79 7.72
CA ILE A 382 3.68 -36.10 7.92
C ILE A 382 4.96 -36.06 8.76
N HIS A 383 5.52 -34.88 9.03
CA HIS A 383 6.81 -34.75 9.72
C HIS A 383 6.64 -34.35 11.19
N SER A 384 6.02 -35.23 11.98
CA SER A 384 5.84 -35.01 13.42
C SER A 384 7.16 -34.83 14.20
N ILE A 385 8.27 -35.39 13.71
CA ILE A 385 9.61 -35.20 14.29
C ILE A 385 10.28 -33.87 13.88
N LEU A 386 9.73 -33.16 12.88
CA LEU A 386 10.23 -31.88 12.37
C LEU A 386 9.32 -30.69 12.69
N GLY A 387 8.39 -30.85 13.65
CA GLY A 387 7.65 -29.72 14.20
C GLY A 387 6.13 -29.73 13.98
N PHE A 388 5.56 -30.75 13.34
CA PHE A 388 4.09 -30.88 13.29
C PHE A 388 3.54 -31.60 14.52
N VAL A 389 2.60 -30.98 15.23
CA VAL A 389 1.92 -31.55 16.39
C VAL A 389 0.43 -31.38 16.25
N GLN A 390 -0.33 -32.46 16.44
CA GLN A 390 -1.79 -32.44 16.43
C GLN A 390 -2.37 -33.05 17.70
N SER A 391 -3.55 -32.58 18.10
CA SER A 391 -4.27 -33.07 19.28
C SER A 391 -5.79 -32.86 19.15
N GLY A 392 -6.55 -33.25 20.17
CA GLY A 392 -8.01 -33.24 20.18
C GLY A 392 -8.62 -34.63 20.02
N SER A 393 -9.84 -34.70 19.49
CA SER A 393 -10.58 -35.96 19.34
C SER A 393 -9.90 -36.93 18.36
N ARG A 394 -9.50 -38.11 18.84
CA ARG A 394 -8.87 -39.14 18.00
C ARG A 394 -9.74 -39.60 16.83
N THR A 395 -11.06 -39.60 17.00
CA THR A 395 -12.01 -40.03 15.96
C THR A 395 -12.37 -38.92 14.97
N GLY A 396 -11.89 -37.69 15.20
CA GLY A 396 -12.15 -36.55 14.32
C GLY A 396 -11.12 -36.39 13.20
N TRP A 397 -9.95 -37.03 13.32
CA TRP A 397 -8.86 -36.96 12.36
C TRP A 397 -9.03 -37.98 11.24
N HIS A 398 -8.87 -37.52 10.00
CA HIS A 398 -8.85 -38.32 8.78
C HIS A 398 -7.60 -37.96 7.97
N THR A 399 -7.12 -38.87 7.13
CA THR A 399 -5.92 -38.67 6.29
C THR A 399 -6.19 -39.12 4.87
N GLU A 400 -5.57 -38.47 3.88
CA GLU A 400 -5.78 -38.76 2.46
C GLU A 400 -4.46 -38.64 1.67
N SER A 401 -4.38 -39.34 0.53
CA SER A 401 -3.22 -39.28 -0.38
C SER A 401 -3.32 -38.12 -1.36
N GLU A 402 -3.21 -36.91 -0.83
CA GLU A 402 -3.26 -35.62 -1.52
C GLU A 402 -2.58 -34.58 -0.64
N GLY A 403 -2.20 -33.41 -1.16
CA GLY A 403 -1.60 -32.34 -0.38
C GLY A 403 -0.15 -32.11 -0.78
N TYR A 404 0.53 -31.25 -0.05
CA TYR A 404 1.96 -31.07 -0.19
C TYR A 404 2.65 -32.41 0.11
N ARG A 405 3.51 -32.86 -0.82
CA ARG A 405 4.16 -34.19 -0.76
C ARG A 405 3.20 -35.38 -0.68
N GLY A 406 1.93 -35.19 -1.07
CA GLY A 406 0.98 -36.27 -1.30
C GLY A 406 0.34 -36.84 -0.04
N HIS A 407 0.35 -36.09 1.06
CA HIS A 407 -0.40 -36.42 2.28
C HIS A 407 -1.04 -35.17 2.88
N LEU A 408 -2.24 -35.33 3.42
CA LEU A 408 -2.92 -34.32 4.21
C LEU A 408 -3.68 -34.99 5.34
N THR A 409 -3.94 -34.21 6.38
CA THR A 409 -4.85 -34.57 7.46
C THR A 409 -6.03 -33.60 7.47
N TRP A 410 -7.25 -34.07 7.72
CA TRP A 410 -8.44 -33.22 7.74
C TRP A 410 -9.43 -33.62 8.84
N THR A 411 -10.28 -32.67 9.22
CA THR A 411 -11.41 -32.90 10.15
C THR A 411 -12.69 -32.23 9.64
N ARG A 412 -13.81 -32.51 10.31
CA ARG A 412 -15.03 -31.70 10.18
C ARG A 412 -15.00 -30.54 11.15
N ASN A 413 -15.52 -29.39 10.72
CA ASN A 413 -15.48 -28.16 11.50
C ASN A 413 -16.40 -28.17 12.74
N ASN A 414 -16.06 -27.31 13.70
CA ASN A 414 -16.89 -26.93 14.84
C ASN A 414 -17.39 -25.48 14.69
N ASP A 415 -18.62 -25.26 15.13
CA ASP A 415 -19.33 -23.98 15.20
C ASP A 415 -18.89 -23.09 16.38
N ARG A 416 -18.11 -23.64 17.32
CA ARG A 416 -17.53 -22.95 18.48
C ARG A 416 -16.44 -23.80 19.10
N ARG A 417 -15.70 -23.26 20.08
CA ARG A 417 -14.72 -24.02 20.88
C ARG A 417 -15.42 -25.09 21.73
N ARG A 418 -15.63 -26.27 21.17
CA ARG A 418 -16.22 -27.43 21.87
C ARG A 418 -15.15 -28.18 22.67
N PRO A 419 -15.51 -28.92 23.73
CA PRO A 419 -14.57 -29.80 24.39
C PRO A 419 -13.92 -30.76 23.37
N ASN A 420 -12.60 -30.95 23.46
CA ASN A 420 -11.81 -31.83 22.58
C ASN A 420 -11.84 -31.48 21.08
N TYR A 421 -12.04 -30.21 20.72
CA TYR A 421 -11.87 -29.74 19.35
C TYR A 421 -10.47 -30.11 18.81
N ASN A 422 -10.38 -30.44 17.52
CA ASN A 422 -9.13 -30.84 16.90
C ASN A 422 -8.30 -29.62 16.53
N TRP A 423 -7.00 -29.70 16.73
CA TRP A 423 -6.07 -28.64 16.36
C TRP A 423 -4.71 -29.20 16.00
N ALA A 424 -3.99 -28.47 15.15
CA ALA A 424 -2.61 -28.74 14.83
C ALA A 424 -1.74 -27.47 14.92
N ARG A 425 -0.44 -27.70 15.08
CA ARG A 425 0.60 -26.68 15.10
C ARG A 425 1.80 -27.14 14.31
N TRP A 426 2.40 -26.17 13.63
CA TRP A 426 3.66 -26.32 12.91
C TRP A 426 4.70 -25.43 13.60
N TYR A 427 5.69 -26.07 14.21
CA TYR A 427 6.80 -25.47 14.95
C TYR A 427 8.05 -25.47 14.06
N PRO A 428 8.38 -24.36 13.39
CA PRO A 428 9.54 -24.28 12.52
C PRO A 428 10.84 -24.17 13.33
N SER A 429 11.93 -24.73 12.79
CA SER A 429 13.29 -24.45 13.28
C SER A 429 13.83 -23.22 12.55
N LEU A 430 13.51 -22.03 13.06
CA LEU A 430 13.92 -20.75 12.47
C LEU A 430 15.19 -20.20 13.13
N ALA A 431 15.95 -19.41 12.37
CA ALA A 431 16.80 -18.41 12.99
C ALA A 431 15.92 -17.22 13.39
N ALA A 432 16.33 -16.43 14.38
CA ALA A 432 15.66 -15.17 14.67
C ALA A 432 15.74 -14.28 13.43
N GLY A 433 14.61 -13.78 12.94
CA GLY A 433 14.57 -13.08 11.66
C GLY A 433 13.17 -12.88 11.12
N ARG A 434 13.07 -12.19 9.98
CA ARG A 434 11.80 -11.89 9.32
C ARG A 434 11.46 -12.98 8.30
N TYR A 435 10.22 -13.45 8.30
CA TYR A 435 9.74 -14.49 7.39
C TYR A 435 8.32 -14.17 6.90
N GLU A 436 8.07 -14.39 5.62
CA GLU A 436 6.71 -14.55 5.11
C GLU A 436 6.27 -15.99 5.28
N VAL A 437 5.05 -16.14 5.78
CA VAL A 437 4.46 -17.43 6.13
C VAL A 437 3.43 -17.78 5.09
N PHE A 438 3.50 -18.99 4.55
CA PHE A 438 2.53 -19.55 3.63
C PHE A 438 1.94 -20.83 4.21
N VAL A 439 0.66 -21.07 3.95
CA VAL A 439 -0.03 -22.32 4.26
C VAL A 439 -0.40 -23.00 2.94
N TYR A 440 -0.18 -24.30 2.82
CA TYR A 440 -0.61 -25.06 1.65
C TYR A 440 -2.05 -25.50 1.85
N ILE A 441 -2.89 -25.26 0.85
CA ILE A 441 -4.30 -25.62 0.87
C ILE A 441 -4.51 -26.78 -0.12
N PRO A 442 -4.85 -27.99 0.36
CA PRO A 442 -5.22 -29.11 -0.50
C PRO A 442 -6.47 -28.82 -1.34
N GLU A 443 -6.70 -29.62 -2.37
CA GLU A 443 -7.71 -29.32 -3.39
C GLU A 443 -9.11 -29.84 -3.02
N ARG A 444 -9.24 -31.05 -2.44
CA ARG A 444 -10.55 -31.72 -2.27
C ARG A 444 -11.12 -31.72 -0.85
N TYR A 445 -10.31 -31.58 0.19
CA TYR A 445 -10.72 -31.77 1.60
C TYR A 445 -10.80 -30.46 2.40
N THR A 446 -11.13 -29.37 1.69
CA THR A 446 -10.98 -27.98 2.10
C THR A 446 -12.25 -27.21 1.75
N THR A 447 -13.34 -27.37 2.51
CA THR A 447 -14.62 -26.72 2.17
C THR A 447 -14.99 -25.55 3.08
N THR A 448 -14.17 -25.25 4.08
CA THR A 448 -14.32 -24.08 4.93
C THR A 448 -13.81 -22.82 4.24
N SER A 449 -14.56 -21.72 4.33
CA SER A 449 -14.08 -20.38 3.98
C SER A 449 -13.52 -19.62 5.19
N GLN A 450 -13.48 -20.26 6.36
CA GLN A 450 -13.22 -19.64 7.66
C GLN A 450 -12.10 -20.36 8.42
N ALA A 451 -11.06 -20.87 7.74
CA ALA A 451 -9.93 -21.49 8.43
C ALA A 451 -9.09 -20.44 9.17
N ARG A 452 -8.95 -20.60 10.48
CA ARG A 452 -8.38 -19.58 11.39
C ARG A 452 -6.96 -19.92 11.79
N TYR A 453 -5.99 -19.42 11.03
CA TYR A 453 -4.57 -19.61 11.30
C TYR A 453 -4.08 -18.57 12.32
N TRP A 454 -3.52 -19.03 13.43
CA TRP A 454 -2.84 -18.20 14.41
C TRP A 454 -1.33 -18.32 14.22
N VAL A 455 -0.68 -17.20 13.90
CA VAL A 455 0.77 -17.12 13.78
C VAL A 455 1.33 -16.57 15.10
N SER A 456 2.15 -17.35 15.79
CA SER A 456 2.95 -16.89 16.92
C SER A 456 4.31 -16.40 16.44
N HIS A 457 4.60 -15.14 16.71
CA HIS A 457 5.80 -14.44 16.26
C HIS A 457 6.25 -13.46 17.35
N ARG A 458 7.42 -12.82 17.21
CA ARG A 458 8.08 -11.96 18.20
C ARG A 458 7.14 -10.99 18.90
N ASP A 459 6.24 -10.37 18.14
CA ASP A 459 5.38 -9.28 18.60
C ASP A 459 4.03 -9.77 19.16
N GLY A 460 3.79 -11.09 19.19
CA GLY A 460 2.61 -11.70 19.79
C GLY A 460 1.97 -12.75 18.91
N TYR A 461 0.64 -12.67 18.77
CA TYR A 461 -0.16 -13.59 17.96
C TYR A 461 -0.98 -12.81 16.94
N THR A 462 -0.90 -13.22 15.67
CA THR A 462 -1.74 -12.68 14.60
C THR A 462 -2.70 -13.76 14.12
N LEU A 463 -3.99 -13.43 14.05
CA LEU A 463 -5.01 -14.27 13.41
C LEU A 463 -5.13 -13.93 11.93
N ARG A 464 -5.20 -14.97 11.10
CA ARG A 464 -5.49 -14.88 9.66
C ARG A 464 -6.59 -15.86 9.32
N ILE A 465 -7.62 -15.34 8.63
CA ILE A 465 -8.70 -16.17 8.10
C ILE A 465 -8.36 -16.47 6.65
N VAL A 466 -8.34 -17.75 6.30
CA VAL A 466 -8.05 -18.22 4.95
C VAL A 466 -9.26 -19.00 4.46
N ASP A 467 -9.73 -18.66 3.27
CA ASP A 467 -10.73 -19.44 2.56
C ASP A 467 -10.06 -20.67 1.95
N GLN A 468 -10.18 -21.84 2.58
CA GLN A 468 -9.61 -23.06 2.03
C GLN A 468 -10.40 -23.55 0.80
N SER A 469 -11.70 -23.24 0.73
CA SER A 469 -12.57 -23.64 -0.38
C SER A 469 -12.28 -22.93 -1.69
N ALA A 470 -11.74 -21.71 -1.62
CA ALA A 470 -11.35 -20.92 -2.80
C ALA A 470 -9.89 -21.15 -3.23
N ASN A 471 -9.07 -21.79 -2.39
CA ASN A 471 -7.62 -21.82 -2.56
C ASN A 471 -7.03 -23.22 -2.76
N GLY A 472 -7.81 -24.19 -3.25
CA GLY A 472 -7.31 -25.55 -3.50
C GLY A 472 -6.05 -25.59 -4.37
N GLY A 473 -5.11 -26.47 -4.01
CA GLY A 473 -3.91 -26.82 -4.77
C GLY A 473 -2.77 -25.80 -4.76
N ARG A 474 -2.77 -24.82 -3.83
CA ARG A 474 -1.76 -23.74 -3.82
C ARG A 474 -1.28 -23.34 -2.43
N TRP A 475 -0.15 -22.63 -2.41
CA TRP A 475 0.35 -21.91 -1.24
C TRP A 475 -0.36 -20.56 -1.11
N VAL A 476 -0.90 -20.28 0.07
CA VAL A 476 -1.54 -19.00 0.41
C VAL A 476 -0.68 -18.27 1.44
N SER A 477 -0.31 -17.02 1.18
CA SER A 477 0.38 -16.20 2.18
C SER A 477 -0.57 -15.85 3.31
N VAL A 478 -0.10 -15.99 4.55
CA VAL A 478 -0.79 -15.49 5.74
C VAL A 478 -0.12 -14.23 6.30
N GLY A 479 0.98 -13.77 5.69
CA GLY A 479 1.63 -12.50 6.00
C GLY A 479 3.10 -12.65 6.41
N THR A 480 3.73 -11.51 6.68
CA THR A 480 5.16 -11.42 7.04
C THR A 480 5.34 -10.97 8.47
N TYR A 481 6.20 -11.69 9.23
CA TYR A 481 6.37 -11.50 10.67
C TYR A 481 7.84 -11.61 11.09
N TRP A 482 8.19 -10.98 12.20
CA TRP A 482 9.47 -11.20 12.89
C TRP A 482 9.35 -12.40 13.83
N PHE A 483 10.20 -13.41 13.67
CA PHE A 483 10.23 -14.60 14.51
C PHE A 483 11.40 -14.55 15.49
N ARG A 484 11.22 -15.16 16.67
CA ARG A 484 12.22 -15.18 17.75
C ARG A 484 13.37 -16.16 17.46
N GLY A 485 13.19 -17.09 16.54
CA GLY A 485 14.11 -18.20 16.31
C GLY A 485 14.07 -19.23 17.44
N SER A 486 12.92 -19.38 18.09
CA SER A 486 12.76 -20.19 19.30
C SER A 486 11.57 -21.14 19.18
N ARG A 487 11.41 -22.03 20.16
CA ARG A 487 10.29 -23.00 20.18
C ARG A 487 8.92 -22.36 20.40
N ASP A 488 8.87 -21.08 20.73
CA ASP A 488 7.62 -20.33 20.90
C ASP A 488 7.06 -19.85 19.56
N ASP A 489 7.83 -19.94 18.47
CA ASP A 489 7.38 -19.61 17.13
C ASP A 489 6.59 -20.78 16.54
N TYR A 490 5.37 -20.53 16.04
CA TYR A 490 4.55 -21.55 15.37
C TYR A 490 3.40 -20.95 14.55
N VAL A 491 2.85 -21.75 13.64
CA VAL A 491 1.50 -21.54 13.09
C VAL A 491 0.57 -22.56 13.72
N SER A 492 -0.65 -22.16 14.08
CA SER A 492 -1.67 -23.04 14.63
C SER A 492 -2.94 -22.94 13.82
N LEU A 493 -3.57 -24.08 13.56
CA LEU A 493 -4.91 -24.17 13.02
C LEU A 493 -5.76 -25.02 13.97
N ALA A 494 -7.02 -24.65 14.13
CA ALA A 494 -8.01 -25.45 14.84
C ALA A 494 -9.22 -25.67 13.94
N ASP A 495 -9.95 -26.76 14.17
CA ASP A 495 -11.18 -27.07 13.44
C ASP A 495 -12.36 -26.15 13.80
N VAL A 496 -12.14 -25.11 14.59
CA VAL A 496 -13.15 -24.14 15.04
C VAL A 496 -13.27 -23.00 14.03
N THR A 497 -14.13 -23.18 13.04
CA THR A 497 -14.34 -22.21 11.94
C THR A 497 -15.52 -21.26 12.20
N TYR A 498 -16.34 -21.53 13.21
CA TYR A 498 -17.59 -20.82 13.52
C TYR A 498 -18.69 -20.94 12.44
N GLU A 499 -18.47 -21.75 11.42
CA GLU A 499 -19.52 -22.19 10.49
C GLU A 499 -20.38 -23.30 11.12
N PRO A 500 -21.58 -23.59 10.59
CA PRO A 500 -22.46 -24.64 11.14
C PRO A 500 -21.71 -25.96 11.39
N ARG A 501 -22.00 -26.59 12.52
CA ARG A 501 -21.23 -27.73 13.01
C ARG A 501 -21.26 -28.89 12.01
N LEU A 502 -20.09 -29.49 11.76
CA LEU A 502 -19.88 -30.62 10.85
C LEU A 502 -20.23 -30.35 9.37
N SER A 503 -20.47 -29.10 9.01
CA SER A 503 -20.90 -28.72 7.65
C SER A 503 -19.72 -28.56 6.69
N ARG A 504 -18.53 -28.27 7.20
CA ARG A 504 -17.31 -28.04 6.41
C ARG A 504 -16.20 -29.01 6.75
N LEU A 505 -15.32 -29.18 5.77
CA LEU A 505 -14.04 -29.87 5.87
C LEU A 505 -12.95 -28.82 6.05
N ILE A 506 -12.03 -29.10 6.96
CA ILE A 506 -10.85 -28.28 7.22
C ILE A 506 -9.62 -29.17 7.11
N ALA A 507 -8.70 -28.80 6.24
CA ALA A 507 -7.46 -29.52 6.03
C ALA A 507 -6.28 -28.87 6.77
N PHE A 508 -5.35 -29.73 7.16
CA PHE A 508 -4.09 -29.45 7.84
C PHE A 508 -3.02 -30.16 7.01
N ASP A 509 -2.11 -29.38 6.43
CA ASP A 509 -1.11 -29.89 5.50
C ASP A 509 0.26 -29.25 5.82
N ALA A 510 0.80 -28.40 4.95
CA ALA A 510 2.13 -27.84 5.12
C ALA A 510 2.12 -26.33 5.40
N VAL A 511 3.12 -25.88 6.15
CA VAL A 511 3.41 -24.45 6.38
C VAL A 511 4.85 -24.17 5.97
N LYS A 512 5.05 -23.03 5.30
CA LYS A 512 6.32 -22.61 4.72
C LYS A 512 6.69 -21.22 5.23
N TRP A 513 7.89 -21.08 5.78
CA TRP A 513 8.49 -19.82 6.19
C TRP A 513 9.59 -19.46 5.20
N VAL A 514 9.37 -18.40 4.45
CA VAL A 514 10.31 -17.85 3.49
C VAL A 514 10.97 -16.63 4.12
N PRO A 515 12.29 -16.62 4.36
CA PRO A 515 12.98 -15.43 4.86
C PRO A 515 12.68 -14.20 3.98
N ARG A 516 12.54 -13.04 4.61
CA ARG A 516 12.24 -11.76 3.94
C ARG A 516 13.22 -10.67 4.35
#